data_AF-A0A645IUZ6-F1
#
_entry.id   AF-A0A645IUZ6-F1
#
_cell.length_a   1.000
_cell.length_b   1.000
_cell.length_c   1.000
_cell.angle_alpha   90.00
_cell.angle_beta   90.00
_cell.angle_gamma   90.00
#
_symmetry.space_group_name_H-M   'P 1'
#
loop_
_entity.id
_entity.type
_entity.pdbx_description
1 polymer ?
#
loop_
_entity_poly.entity_id
_entity_poly.type
_entity_poly.pdbx_seq_one_letter_code
_entity_poly.pdbx_strand_id
1 'polypeptide(L)'
;MEDPYARAAQTLRRNAEHVRACDILIANLNDFHGWEPESDTSFECGMAFQLGKRLYGYMDSTLRMRDRVPSLGEANGWRDICGCNVENFDYPLNLMFASSMPVLEGTFEQVIEKIVKEL
;
A
#
# COMPACT_ATOMS: atom_id res chain seq x y z
N MET A 1 25.06 15.12 19.40
CA MET A 1 24.40 14.56 18.21
C MET A 1 23.44 13.51 18.74
N GLU A 2 22.15 13.58 18.37
CA GLU A 2 21.15 12.63 18.84
C GLU A 2 21.46 11.22 18.31
N ASP A 3 21.28 10.18 19.14
CA ASP A 3 21.58 8.80 18.78
C ASP A 3 20.69 8.34 17.61
N PRO A 4 21.24 7.95 16.44
CA PRO A 4 20.44 7.56 15.28
C PRO A 4 19.56 6.34 15.55
N TYR A 5 19.96 5.44 16.45
CA TYR A 5 19.15 4.27 16.83
C TYR A 5 17.95 4.69 17.69
N ALA A 6 18.17 5.55 18.68
CA ALA A 6 17.09 6.14 19.47
C ALA A 6 16.08 6.90 18.59
N ARG A 7 16.56 7.68 17.62
CA ARG A 7 15.70 8.41 16.67
C ARG A 7 14.83 7.45 15.84
N ALA A 8 15.42 6.39 15.28
CA ALA A 8 14.67 5.40 14.50
C ALA A 8 13.59 4.71 15.34
N ALA A 9 13.92 4.29 16.56
CA ALA A 9 12.97 3.66 17.48
C ALA A 9 11.82 4.61 17.87
N GLN A 10 12.11 5.90 18.07
CA GLN A 10 11.10 6.90 18.36
C GLN A 10 10.17 7.16 17.18
N THR A 11 10.68 7.19 15.95
CA THR A 11 9.86 7.33 14.74
C THR A 11 8.87 6.17 14.62
N LEU A 12 9.37 4.93 14.72
CA LEU A 12 8.50 3.74 14.69
C LEU A 12 7.43 3.80 15.78
N ARG A 13 7.82 4.12 17.02
CA ARG A 13 6.89 4.22 18.15
C ARG A 13 5.78 5.23 17.86
N ARG A 14 6.14 6.43 17.39
CA ARG A 14 5.19 7.51 17.10
C ARG A 14 4.23 7.13 15.98
N ASN A 15 4.73 6.58 14.88
CA ASN A 15 3.87 6.15 13.77
C ASN A 15 2.91 5.04 14.21
N ALA A 16 3.39 4.04 14.95
CA ALA A 16 2.55 2.98 15.50
C ALA A 16 1.50 3.52 16.50
N GLU A 17 1.80 4.57 17.25
CA GLU A 17 0.83 5.26 18.11
C GLU A 17 -0.27 5.94 17.29
N HIS A 18 0.07 6.61 16.18
CA HIS A 18 -0.92 7.19 15.28
C HIS A 18 -1.85 6.13 14.69
N VAL A 19 -1.32 4.99 14.25
CA VAL A 19 -2.12 3.86 13.73
C VAL A 19 -3.05 3.29 14.81
N ARG A 20 -2.59 3.18 16.07
CA ARG A 20 -3.46 2.72 17.17
C ARG A 20 -4.58 3.72 17.46
N ALA A 21 -4.27 5.01 17.39
CA ALA A 21 -5.19 6.08 17.76
C ALA A 21 -6.22 6.43 16.70
N CYS A 22 -5.96 6.16 15.41
CA CYS A 22 -6.91 6.48 14.34
C CYS A 22 -8.08 5.48 14.28
N ASP A 23 -9.21 5.91 13.72
CA ASP A 23 -10.35 5.04 13.39
C ASP A 23 -10.23 4.48 11.96
N ILE A 24 -9.69 5.30 11.06
CA ILE A 24 -9.55 5.02 9.64
C ILE A 24 -8.10 5.26 9.23
N LEU A 25 -7.53 4.33 8.46
CA LEU A 25 -6.25 4.50 7.78
C LEU A 25 -6.49 4.61 6.28
N ILE A 26 -5.92 5.65 5.66
CA ILE A 26 -6.00 5.90 4.23
C ILE A 26 -4.57 5.92 3.69
N ALA A 27 -4.18 4.86 2.98
CA ALA A 27 -2.82 4.62 2.52
C ALA A 27 -2.61 5.13 1.10
N ASN A 28 -1.52 5.86 0.87
CA ASN A 28 -1.01 6.13 -0.46
C ASN A 28 -0.27 4.89 -0.97
N LEU A 29 -0.83 4.18 -1.94
CA LEU A 29 -0.28 2.94 -2.49
C LEU A 29 0.36 3.15 -3.86
N ASN A 30 0.67 4.40 -4.20
CA ASN A 30 1.42 4.72 -5.41
C ASN A 30 2.85 4.18 -5.36
N ASP A 31 3.41 3.99 -6.54
CA ASP A 31 4.76 3.50 -6.78
C ASP A 31 5.83 4.33 -6.03
N PHE A 32 6.64 3.66 -5.22
CA PHE A 32 7.70 4.29 -4.43
C PHE A 32 9.03 3.57 -4.64
N HIS A 33 10.00 4.26 -5.25
CA HIS A 33 11.31 3.69 -5.62
C HIS A 33 11.25 2.39 -6.44
N GLY A 34 10.15 2.15 -7.15
CA GLY A 34 9.87 0.90 -7.85
C GLY A 34 8.41 0.81 -8.26
N TRP A 35 7.87 -0.40 -8.35
CA TRP A 35 6.49 -0.67 -8.76
C TRP A 35 5.58 -1.11 -7.59
N GLU A 36 6.04 -0.89 -6.37
CA GLU A 36 5.34 -1.28 -5.14
C GLU A 36 5.20 -0.06 -4.22
N PRO A 37 4.22 -0.09 -3.30
CA PRO A 37 4.10 0.92 -2.25
C PRO A 37 5.35 0.99 -1.36
N GLU A 38 5.45 2.11 -0.65
CA GLU A 38 6.51 2.33 0.33
C GLU A 38 6.40 1.32 1.51
N SER A 39 7.54 0.89 2.06
CA SER A 39 7.61 -0.18 3.05
C SER A 39 7.04 0.16 4.42
N ASP A 40 7.22 1.38 4.91
CA ASP A 40 6.65 1.84 6.18
C ASP A 40 5.12 1.93 6.07
N THR A 41 4.61 2.39 4.93
CA THR A 41 3.17 2.39 4.58
C THR A 41 2.63 0.96 4.56
N SER A 42 3.38 0.02 3.98
CA SER A 42 3.05 -1.41 3.98
C SER A 42 2.94 -1.97 5.40
N PHE A 43 3.89 -1.61 6.27
CA PHE A 43 3.92 -1.99 7.68
C PHE A 43 2.71 -1.42 8.45
N GLU A 44 2.40 -0.15 8.26
CA GLU A 44 1.27 0.54 8.88
C GLU A 44 -0.08 -0.06 8.43
N CYS A 45 -0.22 -0.39 7.13
CA CYS A 45 -1.39 -1.10 6.60
C CYS A 45 -1.60 -2.46 7.26
N GLY A 46 -0.54 -3.27 7.37
CA GLY A 46 -0.61 -4.58 8.03
C GLY A 46 -0.98 -4.46 9.51
N MET A 47 -0.41 -3.47 10.21
CA MET A 47 -0.75 -3.18 11.60
C MET A 47 -2.22 -2.76 11.76
N ALA A 48 -2.70 -1.84 10.93
CA ALA A 48 -4.08 -1.37 10.94
C ALA A 48 -5.08 -2.50 10.61
N PHE A 49 -4.74 -3.39 9.67
CA PHE A 49 -5.50 -4.60 9.36
C PHE A 49 -5.63 -5.51 10.59
N GLN A 50 -4.51 -5.81 11.26
CA GLN A 50 -4.52 -6.63 12.46
C GLN A 50 -5.30 -6.00 13.64
N LEU A 51 -5.34 -4.67 13.71
CA LEU A 51 -6.10 -3.92 14.71
C LEU A 51 -7.58 -3.75 14.36
N GLY A 52 -8.05 -4.25 13.21
CA GLY A 52 -9.43 -4.13 12.77
C GLY A 52 -9.85 -2.69 12.44
N LYS A 53 -8.89 -1.85 12.03
CA LYS A 53 -9.18 -0.47 11.59
C LYS A 53 -9.93 -0.48 10.26
N ARG A 54 -10.71 0.56 9.99
CA ARG A 54 -11.27 0.76 8.65
C ARG A 54 -10.14 1.21 7.73
N LEU A 55 -9.91 0.48 6.64
CA LEU A 55 -8.78 0.69 5.74
C LEU A 55 -9.25 1.11 4.36
N TYR A 56 -8.51 2.02 3.76
CA TYR A 56 -8.62 2.40 2.36
C TYR A 56 -7.22 2.60 1.78
N GLY A 57 -7.02 2.17 0.54
CA GLY A 57 -5.85 2.50 -0.26
C GLY A 57 -6.24 3.42 -1.40
N TYR A 58 -5.31 4.24 -1.86
CA TYR A 58 -5.47 4.97 -3.12
C TYR A 58 -4.24 4.89 -4.00
N MET A 59 -4.49 4.95 -5.30
CA MET A 59 -3.48 4.99 -6.36
C MET A 59 -3.93 5.95 -7.45
N ASP A 60 -2.98 6.57 -8.13
CA ASP A 60 -3.26 7.42 -9.28
C ASP A 60 -3.80 6.60 -10.47
N SER A 61 -3.37 5.32 -10.56
CA SER A 61 -3.82 4.35 -11.56
C SER A 61 -4.02 2.98 -10.91
N THR A 62 -5.19 2.39 -11.13
CA THR A 62 -5.57 1.05 -10.65
C THR A 62 -5.54 0.00 -11.77
N LEU A 63 -4.75 0.25 -12.83
CA LEU A 63 -4.44 -0.78 -13.83
C LEU A 63 -3.88 -2.02 -13.14
N ARG A 64 -4.22 -3.19 -13.68
CA ARG A 64 -3.78 -4.49 -13.17
C ARG A 64 -2.26 -4.51 -13.06
N MET A 65 -1.73 -5.13 -12.01
CA MET A 65 -0.30 -5.20 -11.74
C MET A 65 0.48 -5.72 -12.97
N ARG A 66 -0.02 -6.76 -13.64
CA ARG A 66 0.59 -7.30 -14.86
C ARG A 66 0.66 -6.34 -16.04
N ASP A 67 -0.20 -5.32 -16.09
CA ASP A 67 -0.28 -4.35 -17.19
C ASP A 67 0.61 -3.12 -16.91
N ARG A 68 0.96 -2.86 -15.65
CA ARG A 68 1.83 -1.75 -15.24
C ARG A 68 3.27 -2.18 -14.95
N VAL A 69 3.48 -3.36 -14.36
CA VAL A 69 4.81 -3.84 -13.97
C VAL A 69 5.48 -4.57 -15.14
N PRO A 70 6.66 -4.13 -15.61
CA PRO A 70 7.39 -4.80 -16.67
C PRO A 70 7.67 -6.27 -16.33
N SER A 71 7.29 -7.17 -17.23
CA SER A 71 7.46 -8.60 -17.07
C SER A 71 7.85 -9.27 -18.38
N LEU A 72 8.34 -10.50 -18.29
CA LEU A 72 8.73 -11.35 -19.41
C LEU A 72 7.51 -11.99 -20.12
N GLY A 73 6.29 -11.56 -19.78
CA GLY A 73 5.03 -12.00 -20.38
C GLY A 73 4.57 -13.39 -19.96
N GLU A 74 3.42 -13.81 -20.50
CA GLU A 74 2.73 -15.05 -20.14
C GLU A 74 3.58 -16.31 -20.37
N ALA A 75 4.30 -16.39 -21.49
CA ALA A 75 5.15 -17.52 -21.83
C ALA A 75 6.26 -17.78 -20.79
N ASN A 76 6.62 -16.76 -19.99
CA ASN A 76 7.61 -16.83 -18.92
C ASN A 76 6.99 -16.69 -17.52
N GLY A 77 5.68 -16.93 -17.42
CA GLY A 77 4.96 -16.93 -16.15
C GLY A 77 4.85 -15.56 -15.47
N TRP A 78 4.83 -14.47 -16.25
CA TRP A 78 4.70 -13.11 -15.71
C TRP A 78 5.78 -12.76 -14.68
N ARG A 79 7.02 -13.19 -14.91
CA ARG A 79 8.15 -12.83 -14.04
C ARG A 79 8.80 -11.51 -14.46
N ASP A 80 9.31 -10.75 -13.49
CA ASP A 80 10.13 -9.58 -13.76
C ASP A 80 11.57 -9.98 -14.21
N ILE A 81 12.41 -8.98 -14.50
CA ILE A 81 13.79 -9.21 -14.92
C ILE A 81 14.68 -9.84 -13.84
N CYS A 82 14.28 -9.74 -12.57
CA CYS A 82 14.93 -10.35 -11.42
C CYS A 82 14.44 -11.78 -11.16
N GLY A 83 13.43 -12.24 -11.90
CA GLY A 83 12.78 -13.54 -11.72
C GLY A 83 11.72 -13.55 -10.62
N CYS A 84 11.34 -12.40 -10.06
CA CYS A 84 10.25 -12.27 -9.10
C CYS A 84 8.89 -12.35 -9.80
N ASN A 85 7.85 -12.79 -9.09
CA ASN A 85 6.52 -12.87 -9.66
C ASN A 85 5.90 -11.47 -9.77
N VAL A 86 5.36 -11.13 -10.94
CA VAL A 86 4.36 -10.08 -11.07
C VAL A 86 3.00 -10.72 -10.87
N GLU A 87 2.29 -10.32 -9.82
CA GLU A 87 1.02 -10.96 -9.47
C GLU A 87 -0.04 -10.74 -10.55
N ASN A 88 -0.86 -11.77 -10.77
CA ASN A 88 -1.88 -11.78 -11.82
C ASN A 88 -3.25 -12.20 -11.25
N PHE A 89 -3.63 -11.60 -10.13
CA PHE A 89 -4.93 -11.79 -9.47
C PHE A 89 -5.99 -10.77 -9.90
N ASP A 90 -5.77 -10.09 -11.02
CA ASP A 90 -6.57 -8.94 -11.48
C ASP A 90 -6.53 -7.70 -10.59
N TYR A 91 -5.63 -7.69 -9.59
CA TYR A 91 -5.44 -6.56 -8.68
C TYR A 91 -4.41 -5.56 -9.20
N PRO A 92 -4.50 -4.28 -8.77
CA PRO A 92 -3.53 -3.27 -9.16
C PRO A 92 -2.17 -3.45 -8.47
N LEU A 93 -2.13 -4.05 -7.29
CA LEU A 93 -0.88 -4.31 -6.57
C LEU A 93 -0.94 -5.62 -5.80
N ASN A 94 0.09 -5.88 -5.01
CA ASN A 94 0.20 -7.05 -4.16
C ASN A 94 -1.12 -7.41 -3.45
N LEU A 95 -1.45 -8.70 -3.50
CA LEU A 95 -2.71 -9.25 -3.01
C LEU A 95 -3.02 -8.88 -1.57
N MET A 96 -2.01 -8.65 -0.72
CA MET A 96 -2.21 -8.34 0.69
C MET A 96 -2.92 -7.00 0.86
N PHE A 97 -2.62 -6.00 0.02
CA PHE A 97 -3.37 -4.74 0.02
C PHE A 97 -4.75 -4.93 -0.59
N ALA A 98 -4.81 -5.48 -1.80
CA ALA A 98 -6.05 -5.55 -2.56
C ALA A 98 -7.10 -6.48 -1.92
N SER A 99 -6.67 -7.43 -1.09
CA SER A 99 -7.55 -8.32 -0.34
C SER A 99 -7.87 -7.81 1.07
N SER A 100 -7.17 -6.78 1.57
CA SER A 100 -7.37 -6.25 2.94
C SER A 100 -8.15 -4.95 2.98
N MET A 101 -8.21 -4.21 1.87
CA MET A 101 -8.87 -2.91 1.80
C MET A 101 -9.36 -2.57 0.38
N PRO A 102 -10.38 -1.70 0.23
CA PRO A 102 -10.69 -1.09 -1.05
C PRO A 102 -9.50 -0.25 -1.54
N VAL A 103 -9.12 -0.43 -2.80
CA VAL A 103 -8.11 0.39 -3.47
C VAL A 103 -8.81 1.27 -4.49
N LEU A 104 -8.78 2.57 -4.26
CA LEU A 104 -9.53 3.56 -5.03
C LEU A 104 -8.60 4.33 -5.98
N GLU A 105 -9.03 4.46 -7.23
CA GLU A 105 -8.32 5.32 -8.19
C GLU A 105 -8.64 6.81 -7.93
N GLY A 106 -7.60 7.64 -7.93
CA GLY A 106 -7.68 9.09 -7.87
C GLY A 106 -6.71 9.73 -6.89
N THR A 107 -6.74 11.06 -6.81
CA THR A 107 -5.95 11.81 -5.83
C THR A 107 -6.50 11.60 -4.41
N PHE A 108 -5.70 11.99 -3.42
CA PHE A 108 -6.10 11.90 -2.01
C PHE A 108 -7.45 12.60 -1.74
N GLU A 109 -7.65 13.81 -2.28
CA GLU A 109 -8.88 14.59 -2.10
C GLU A 109 -10.10 13.87 -2.70
N GLN A 110 -9.95 13.34 -3.92
CA GLN A 110 -11.01 12.59 -4.61
C GLN A 110 -11.40 11.33 -3.85
N VAL A 111 -10.42 10.66 -3.25
CA VAL A 111 -10.65 9.45 -2.45
C VAL A 111 -11.32 9.78 -1.11
N ILE A 112 -10.90 10.84 -0.44
CA ILE A 112 -11.57 11.32 0.78
C ILE A 112 -13.05 11.61 0.50
N GLU A 113 -13.37 12.30 -0.61
CA GLU A 113 -14.76 12.56 -1.00
C GLU A 113 -15.60 11.29 -1.21
N LYS A 114 -14.98 10.21 -1.69
CA LYS A 114 -15.63 8.90 -1.84
C LYS A 114 -15.85 8.26 -0.46
N ILE A 115 -14.81 8.21 0.37
CA ILE A 115 -14.85 7.58 1.70
C ILE A 115 -15.88 8.24 2.60
N VAL A 116 -15.96 9.57 2.61
CA VAL A 116 -16.91 10.32 3.45
C VAL A 116 -18.36 9.98 3.15
N LYS A 117 -18.69 9.57 1.92
CA LYS A 117 -20.06 9.15 1.55
C LYS A 117 -20.42 7.76 2.09
N GLU A 118 -19.43 6.98 2.53
CA GLU A 118 -19.60 5.62 3.08
C GLU A 118 -19.52 5.58 4.62
N LEU A 119 -19.26 6.71 5.26
CA LEU A 119 -19.23 6.87 6.72
C LEU A 119 -20.62 7.23 7.26
#